data_AF-A0A3B4ETF4-F1
#
_entry.id   AF-A0A3B4ETF4-F1
#
_cell.length_a   1.000
_cell.length_b   1.000
_cell.length_c   1.000
_cell.angle_alpha   90.00
_cell.angle_beta   90.00
_cell.angle_gamma   90.00
#
_symmetry.space_group_name_H-M   'P 1'
#
loop_
_entity.id
_entity.type
_entity.pdbx_description
1 polymer ?
#
loop_
_entity_poly.entity_id
_entity_poly.type
_entity_poly.pdbx_seq_one_letter_code
_entity_poly.pdbx_strand_id
1 'polypeptide(L)'
;MIAKLDSMLLPRKKFLYHYKNVRWARGRHETYLCFVVKRRVGPDSLSFDFGHLRNRNGCHVELLFLRHLSTLCPGLSGYGFHGERRVSYSITWFCSWSPCANCSSRLAQFLKQTPNLRLRIFVSRLYFCDMEDSREREGLRLLKKVGVHITVMSYKDFFYCWQTFVAQQSKFKAWEDLHRNSVRLARKLNRILQPCDTEDLRDAFKLLGL
;
A
#
# COMPACT_ATOMS: atom_id res chain seq x y z
N MET A 1 26.06 6.43 3.47
CA MET A 1 25.43 7.43 2.57
C MET A 1 23.93 7.18 2.53
N ILE A 2 23.15 7.99 3.26
CA ILE A 2 21.69 7.92 3.28
C ILE A 2 21.20 8.36 1.90
N ALA A 3 20.68 7.43 1.11
CA ALA A 3 20.04 7.75 -0.15
C ALA A 3 18.88 8.72 0.15
N LYS A 4 19.02 9.97 -0.30
CA LYS A 4 18.00 11.03 -0.34
C LYS A 4 16.60 10.46 -0.13
N LEU A 5 16.09 10.50 1.10
CA LEU A 5 14.66 10.68 1.28
C LEU A 5 14.39 12.00 0.55
N ASP A 6 13.53 11.97 -0.47
CA ASP A 6 13.02 13.21 -1.06
C ASP A 6 12.54 14.12 0.09
N SER A 7 12.61 15.44 -0.08
CA SER A 7 12.21 16.44 0.94
C SER A 7 11.07 15.90 1.82
N MET A 8 11.14 15.97 3.16
CA MET A 8 10.17 15.29 4.04
C MET A 8 8.70 15.50 3.62
N LEU A 9 8.41 16.67 3.03
CA LEU A 9 7.13 17.02 2.45
C LEU A 9 7.12 16.97 0.91
N LEU A 10 6.04 16.43 0.37
CA LEU A 10 5.70 16.35 -1.05
C LEU A 10 5.17 17.70 -1.56
N PRO A 11 5.58 18.17 -2.74
CA PRO A 11 5.02 19.38 -3.33
C PRO A 11 3.53 19.26 -3.62
N ARG A 12 2.75 20.30 -3.31
CA ARG A 12 1.29 20.37 -3.53
C ARG A 12 0.87 19.96 -4.95
N LYS A 13 1.54 20.50 -5.97
CA LYS A 13 1.22 20.21 -7.38
C LYS A 13 1.37 18.73 -7.69
N LYS A 14 2.39 18.07 -7.13
CA LYS A 14 2.63 16.63 -7.29
C LYS A 14 1.55 15.82 -6.58
N PHE A 15 1.19 16.16 -5.35
CA PHE A 15 0.11 15.46 -4.65
C PHE A 15 -1.21 15.55 -5.44
N LEU A 16 -1.65 16.76 -5.80
CA LEU A 16 -2.91 16.96 -6.54
C LEU A 16 -2.92 16.25 -7.89
N TYR A 17 -1.80 16.26 -8.61
CA TYR A 17 -1.72 15.58 -9.90
C TYR A 17 -1.73 14.06 -9.73
N HIS A 18 -0.89 13.49 -8.87
CA HIS A 18 -0.71 12.04 -8.76
C HIS A 18 -1.75 11.36 -7.88
N TYR A 19 -2.38 12.01 -6.91
CA TYR A 19 -3.39 11.39 -6.05
C TYR A 19 -4.84 11.63 -6.52
N LYS A 20 -5.07 12.39 -7.60
CA LYS A 20 -6.43 12.57 -8.16
C LYS A 20 -7.01 11.22 -8.63
N ASN A 21 -8.11 10.78 -8.03
CA ASN A 21 -8.72 9.46 -8.26
C ASN A 21 -9.59 9.37 -9.54
N VAL A 22 -9.15 10.00 -10.62
CA VAL A 22 -9.88 9.97 -11.91
C VAL A 22 -9.86 8.57 -12.53
N ARG A 23 -10.90 8.25 -13.31
CA ARG A 23 -11.02 6.98 -14.05
C ARG A 23 -9.90 6.78 -15.06
N TRP A 24 -9.62 7.82 -15.86
CA TRP A 24 -8.62 7.79 -16.91
C TRP A 24 -7.47 8.71 -16.55
N ALA A 25 -6.30 8.12 -16.29
CA ALA A 25 -5.15 8.83 -15.78
C ALA A 25 -3.98 8.84 -16.76
N ARG A 26 -4.25 9.25 -18.01
CA ARG A 26 -3.24 9.37 -19.07
C ARG A 26 -2.08 10.26 -18.63
N GLY A 27 -0.86 9.87 -18.98
CA GLY A 27 0.39 10.59 -18.65
C GLY A 27 0.90 10.40 -17.22
N ARG A 28 0.19 9.68 -16.34
CA ARG A 28 0.65 9.43 -14.95
C ARG A 28 1.51 8.17 -14.84
N HIS A 29 2.75 8.27 -15.32
CA HIS A 29 3.74 7.18 -15.28
C HIS A 29 4.53 7.09 -13.96
N GLU A 30 4.32 8.04 -13.04
CA GLU A 30 4.93 8.02 -11.71
C GLU A 30 3.93 7.51 -10.66
N THR A 31 4.43 6.65 -9.77
CA THR A 31 3.73 6.17 -8.57
C THR A 31 4.37 6.76 -7.33
N TYR A 32 3.56 7.47 -6.54
CA TYR A 32 3.93 8.01 -5.24
C TYR A 32 3.38 7.13 -4.13
N LEU A 33 4.18 6.96 -3.09
CA LEU A 33 3.86 6.24 -1.88
C LEU A 33 4.16 7.15 -0.69
N CYS A 34 3.12 7.60 0.02
CA CYS A 34 3.30 8.19 1.35
C CYS A 34 3.13 7.07 2.37
N PHE A 35 3.93 7.06 3.44
CA PHE A 35 3.91 5.99 4.41
C PHE A 35 4.01 6.48 5.85
N VAL A 36 3.43 5.71 6.76
CA VAL A 36 3.60 5.84 8.20
C VAL A 36 4.06 4.49 8.75
N VAL A 37 5.12 4.48 9.53
CA VAL A 37 5.64 3.32 10.26
C VAL A 37 5.38 3.56 11.73
N LYS A 38 4.65 2.65 12.37
CA LYS A 38 4.45 2.63 13.83
C LYS A 38 5.27 1.47 14.40
N ARG A 39 6.19 1.77 15.31
CA ARG A 39 7.02 0.77 15.99
C ARG A 39 6.55 0.62 17.43
N ARG A 40 6.38 -0.63 17.88
CA ARG A 40 5.98 -0.96 19.25
C ARG A 40 6.96 -1.96 19.86
N VAL A 41 7.60 -1.55 20.96
CA VAL A 41 8.62 -2.36 21.70
C VAL A 41 8.06 -2.87 23.06
N GLY A 42 6.84 -2.48 23.42
CA GLY A 42 6.15 -2.88 24.65
C GLY A 42 4.75 -2.27 24.77
N PRO A 43 4.09 -2.36 25.93
CA PRO A 43 2.79 -1.75 26.17
C PRO A 43 2.78 -0.24 25.92
N ASP A 44 3.82 0.46 26.40
CA ASP A 44 3.88 1.94 26.48
C ASP A 44 4.87 2.58 25.51
N SER A 45 5.67 1.79 24.78
CA SER A 45 6.66 2.31 23.83
C SER A 45 6.11 2.30 22.41
N LEU A 46 5.69 3.48 21.92
CA LEU A 46 5.23 3.69 20.54
C LEU A 46 6.03 4.84 19.89
N SER A 47 6.74 4.55 18.81
CA SER A 47 7.33 5.59 17.95
C SER A 47 6.68 5.58 16.57
N PHE A 48 6.71 6.73 15.89
CA PHE A 48 6.19 6.88 14.54
C PHE A 48 7.22 7.54 13.64
N ASP A 49 7.39 6.98 12.45
CA ASP A 49 8.15 7.57 11.35
C ASP A 49 7.21 7.74 10.16
N PHE A 50 7.46 8.76 9.35
CA PHE A 50 6.65 9.01 8.17
C PHE A 50 7.49 9.64 7.05
N GLY A 51 7.00 9.51 5.83
CA GLY A 51 7.65 10.10 4.68
C GLY A 51 6.96 9.73 3.39
N HIS A 52 7.63 10.01 2.28
CA HIS A 52 7.15 9.63 0.97
C HIS A 52 8.29 9.11 0.08
N LEU A 53 7.93 8.28 -0.89
CA LEU A 53 8.80 7.75 -1.93
C LEU A 53 8.09 7.91 -3.28
N ARG A 54 8.89 7.94 -4.35
CA ARG A 54 8.46 7.83 -5.74
C ARG A 54 9.23 6.73 -6.44
N ASN A 55 8.62 6.12 -7.45
CA ASN A 55 9.33 5.18 -8.31
C ASN A 55 10.54 5.87 -9.00
N ARG A 56 11.55 5.06 -9.31
CA ARG A 56 12.74 5.46 -10.06
C ARG A 56 12.84 4.62 -11.34
N ASN A 57 13.70 5.02 -12.28
CA ASN A 57 13.84 4.32 -13.55
C ASN A 57 14.08 2.81 -13.32
N GLY A 58 13.17 1.98 -13.84
CA GLY A 58 13.22 0.52 -13.70
C GLY A 58 12.87 -0.04 -12.30
N CYS A 59 12.49 0.79 -11.32
CA CYS A 59 12.18 0.32 -9.96
C CYS A 59 10.88 0.91 -9.42
N HIS A 60 9.91 0.04 -9.18
CA HIS A 60 8.63 0.39 -8.59
C HIS A 60 8.77 0.80 -7.12
N VAL A 61 7.87 1.65 -6.65
CA VAL A 61 7.98 2.30 -5.33
C VAL A 61 7.86 1.31 -4.18
N GLU A 62 7.11 0.23 -4.36
CA GLU A 62 6.93 -0.85 -3.39
C GLU A 62 8.25 -1.59 -3.13
N LEU A 63 9.01 -1.83 -4.19
CA LEU A 63 10.32 -2.50 -4.09
C LEU A 63 11.37 -1.57 -3.50
N LEU A 64 11.30 -0.27 -3.81
CA LEU A 64 12.12 0.74 -3.15
C LEU A 64 11.82 0.78 -1.65
N PHE A 65 10.54 0.76 -1.26
CA PHE A 65 10.17 0.72 0.16
C PHE A 65 10.74 -0.52 0.86
N LEU A 66 10.62 -1.70 0.26
CA LEU A 66 11.20 -2.94 0.83
C LEU A 66 12.72 -2.83 1.04
N ARG A 67 13.46 -2.15 0.16
CA ARG A 67 14.89 -1.89 0.33
C ARG A 67 15.19 -0.94 1.50
N HIS A 68 14.31 0.04 1.75
CA HIS A 68 14.42 0.96 2.88
C HIS A 68 13.90 0.36 4.19
N LEU A 69 13.28 -0.81 4.15
CA LEU A 69 12.60 -1.38 5.31
C LEU A 69 13.59 -1.78 6.41
N SER A 70 14.79 -2.26 6.06
CA SER A 70 15.87 -2.52 7.03
C SER A 70 16.30 -1.26 7.79
N THR A 71 16.24 -0.09 7.15
CA THR A 71 16.56 1.19 7.81
C THR A 71 15.39 1.76 8.60
N LEU A 72 14.14 1.54 8.14
CA LEU A 72 12.93 2.06 8.78
C LEU A 72 12.46 1.19 9.96
N CYS A 73 12.80 -0.10 9.96
CA CYS A 73 12.36 -1.07 10.94
C CYS A 73 13.57 -1.86 11.52
N PRO A 74 14.43 -1.21 12.32
CA PRO A 74 15.56 -1.89 12.95
C PRO A 74 15.06 -3.05 13.85
N GLY A 75 15.72 -4.20 13.77
CA GLY A 75 15.35 -5.39 14.55
C GLY A 75 14.13 -6.17 14.02
N LEU A 76 13.64 -5.87 12.81
CA LEU A 76 12.61 -6.69 12.16
C LEU A 76 13.15 -8.05 11.69
N SER A 77 14.40 -8.10 11.25
CA SER A 77 15.12 -9.34 10.91
C SER A 77 15.65 -9.95 12.21
N GLY A 78 14.90 -10.90 12.77
CA GLY A 78 15.16 -11.51 14.06
C GLY A 78 16.47 -12.31 14.14
N TYR A 79 17.57 -11.63 14.43
CA TYR A 79 18.68 -12.17 15.21
C TYR A 79 18.64 -11.50 16.60
N GLY A 80 17.53 -11.70 17.31
CA GLY A 80 17.38 -11.31 18.71
C GLY A 80 17.63 -12.55 19.57
N PHE A 81 18.73 -12.54 20.30
CA PHE A 81 19.10 -13.53 21.30
C PHE A 81 17.93 -13.77 22.27
N HIS A 82 17.81 -15.00 22.81
CA HIS A 82 16.79 -15.36 23.81
C HIS A 82 16.64 -14.25 24.87
N GLY A 83 15.51 -13.51 24.85
CA GLY A 83 15.18 -12.49 25.86
C GLY A 83 14.81 -11.08 25.37
N GLU A 84 14.98 -10.73 24.09
CA GLU A 84 14.59 -9.39 23.61
C GLU A 84 13.07 -9.23 23.39
N ARG A 85 12.53 -8.08 23.85
CA ARG A 85 11.11 -7.71 23.72
C ARG A 85 10.67 -7.79 22.25
N ARG A 86 9.60 -8.54 21.97
CA ARG A 86 9.03 -8.68 20.62
C ARG A 86 8.64 -7.31 20.04
N VAL A 87 9.47 -6.77 19.14
CA VAL A 87 9.17 -5.54 18.40
C VAL A 87 8.13 -5.85 17.33
N SER A 88 7.05 -5.10 17.31
CA SER A 88 6.02 -5.17 16.27
C SER A 88 5.93 -3.88 15.50
N TYR A 89 5.65 -4.00 14.21
CA TYR A 89 5.57 -2.88 13.29
C TYR A 89 4.20 -2.85 12.62
N SER A 90 3.60 -1.66 12.54
CA SER A 90 2.41 -1.42 11.72
C SER A 90 2.72 -0.35 10.70
N ILE A 91 2.71 -0.73 9.43
CA ILE A 91 3.00 0.15 8.31
C ILE A 91 1.70 0.46 7.58
N THR A 92 1.47 1.73 7.31
CA THR A 92 0.36 2.21 6.49
C THR A 92 0.90 2.91 5.26
N TRP A 93 0.45 2.47 4.10
CA TRP A 93 0.79 3.03 2.80
C TRP A 93 -0.40 3.79 2.21
N PHE A 94 -0.12 4.94 1.61
CA PHE A 94 -1.04 5.72 0.80
C PHE A 94 -0.45 5.85 -0.59
N CYS A 95 -0.88 4.99 -1.50
CA CYS A 95 -0.33 4.89 -2.85
C CYS A 95 -1.20 5.65 -3.86
N SER A 96 -0.56 6.34 -4.81
CA SER A 96 -1.27 6.93 -5.94
C SER A 96 -1.90 5.88 -6.87
N TRP A 97 -1.27 4.71 -6.98
CA TRP A 97 -1.69 3.55 -7.76
C TRP A 97 -1.61 2.29 -6.91
N SER A 98 -2.48 1.31 -7.16
CA SER A 98 -2.33 -0.02 -6.55
C SER A 98 -1.08 -0.73 -7.09
N PRO A 99 -0.48 -1.64 -6.30
CA PRO A 99 0.68 -2.39 -6.75
C PRO A 99 0.36 -3.26 -7.96
N CYS A 100 1.36 -3.44 -8.83
CA CYS A 100 1.25 -4.40 -9.93
C CYS A 100 1.37 -5.85 -9.42
N ALA A 101 1.12 -6.83 -10.28
CA ALA A 101 1.17 -8.25 -9.94
C ALA A 101 2.52 -8.68 -9.31
N ASN A 102 3.65 -8.32 -9.94
CA ASN A 102 4.99 -8.69 -9.46
C ASN A 102 5.32 -8.05 -8.11
N CYS A 103 4.98 -6.76 -7.92
CA CYS A 103 5.17 -6.08 -6.64
C CYS A 103 4.32 -6.72 -5.54
N SER A 104 3.08 -7.09 -5.88
CA SER A 104 2.17 -7.77 -4.96
C SER A 104 2.73 -9.14 -4.52
N SER A 105 3.25 -9.94 -5.44
CA SER A 105 3.87 -11.23 -5.13
C SER A 105 5.10 -11.09 -4.24
N ARG A 106 5.99 -10.13 -4.54
CA ARG A 106 7.19 -9.87 -3.72
C ARG A 106 6.82 -9.39 -2.31
N LEU A 107 5.83 -8.51 -2.20
CA LEU A 107 5.31 -8.07 -0.90
C LEU A 107 4.71 -9.23 -0.10
N ALA A 108 3.94 -10.09 -0.75
CA ALA A 108 3.35 -11.25 -0.11
C ALA A 108 4.41 -12.23 0.42
N GLN A 109 5.46 -12.50 -0.36
CA GLN A 109 6.59 -13.33 0.07
C GLN A 109 7.30 -12.72 1.29
N PHE A 110 7.56 -11.41 1.26
CA PHE A 110 8.20 -10.70 2.36
C PHE A 110 7.37 -10.73 3.65
N LEU A 111 6.05 -10.49 3.55
CA LEU A 111 5.16 -10.48 4.71
C LEU A 111 5.01 -11.86 5.36
N LYS A 112 5.02 -12.94 4.57
CA LYS A 112 5.04 -14.32 5.10
C LYS A 112 6.26 -14.60 5.98
N GLN A 113 7.40 -13.98 5.67
CA GLN A 113 8.64 -14.11 6.43
C GLN A 113 8.72 -13.16 7.63
N THR A 114 7.78 -12.22 7.77
CA THR A 114 7.81 -11.15 8.79
C THR A 114 6.49 -11.07 9.56
N PRO A 115 6.14 -12.06 10.41
CA PRO A 115 4.84 -12.12 11.08
C PRO A 115 4.59 -10.97 12.07
N ASN A 116 5.66 -10.30 12.53
CA ASN A 116 5.57 -9.13 13.43
C ASN A 116 5.23 -7.82 12.69
N LEU A 117 5.07 -7.87 11.36
CA LEU A 117 4.76 -6.72 10.52
C LEU A 117 3.33 -6.78 10.01
N ARG A 118 2.56 -5.71 10.28
CA ARG A 118 1.22 -5.52 9.71
C ARG A 118 1.26 -4.41 8.67
N LEU A 119 0.81 -4.73 7.44
CA LEU A 119 0.73 -3.77 6.35
C LEU A 119 -0.72 -3.41 6.02
N ARG A 120 -0.99 -2.11 5.90
CA ARG A 120 -2.26 -1.55 5.38
C ARG A 120 -1.95 -0.72 4.15
N ILE A 121 -2.71 -0.92 3.08
CA ILE A 121 -2.53 -0.20 1.81
C ILE A 121 -3.81 0.54 1.46
N PHE A 122 -3.72 1.85 1.36
CA PHE A 122 -4.75 2.73 0.83
C PHE A 122 -4.33 3.16 -0.56
N VAL A 123 -5.18 2.94 -1.57
CA VAL A 123 -4.87 3.27 -2.97
C VAL A 123 -5.80 4.35 -3.48
N SER A 124 -5.26 5.34 -4.17
CA SER A 124 -6.07 6.36 -4.85
C SER A 124 -6.73 5.80 -6.11
N ARG A 125 -6.01 4.95 -6.86
CA ARG A 125 -6.47 4.34 -8.11
C ARG A 125 -6.02 2.89 -8.22
N LEU A 126 -6.75 2.10 -9.01
CA LEU A 126 -6.43 0.71 -9.33
C LEU A 126 -5.64 0.65 -10.64
N TYR A 127 -4.46 0.03 -10.62
CA TYR A 127 -3.56 -0.13 -11.75
C TYR A 127 -3.97 -1.34 -12.61
N PHE A 128 -4.31 -1.12 -13.87
CA PHE A 128 -4.69 -2.13 -14.88
C PHE A 128 -5.70 -3.22 -14.46
N CYS A 129 -6.57 -2.94 -13.48
CA CYS A 129 -7.59 -3.90 -13.05
C CYS A 129 -8.89 -3.85 -13.87
N ASP A 130 -8.87 -3.37 -15.12
CA ASP A 130 -10.09 -3.24 -15.96
C ASP A 130 -10.53 -4.58 -16.57
N MET A 131 -9.58 -5.46 -16.92
CA MET A 131 -9.87 -6.80 -17.42
C MET A 131 -10.09 -7.78 -16.26
N GLU A 132 -11.00 -8.74 -16.42
CA GLU A 132 -11.33 -9.70 -15.35
C GLU A 132 -10.20 -10.64 -14.99
N ASP A 133 -9.47 -11.11 -16.01
CA ASP A 133 -8.33 -12.02 -15.88
C ASP A 133 -6.99 -11.28 -15.81
N SER A 134 -7.00 -10.02 -15.39
CA SER A 134 -5.75 -9.26 -15.22
C SER A 134 -4.94 -9.82 -14.05
N ARG A 135 -3.64 -10.02 -14.28
CA ARG A 135 -2.68 -10.46 -13.25
C ARG A 135 -2.63 -9.50 -12.05
N GLU A 136 -2.96 -8.23 -12.27
CA GLU A 136 -3.07 -7.22 -11.22
C GLU A 136 -4.17 -7.56 -10.22
N ARG A 137 -5.33 -8.06 -10.68
CA ARG A 137 -6.42 -8.50 -9.80
C ARG A 137 -5.97 -9.67 -8.92
N GLU A 138 -5.27 -10.65 -9.51
CA GLU A 138 -4.70 -11.78 -8.78
C GLU A 138 -3.66 -11.33 -7.74
N GLY A 139 -2.79 -10.39 -8.10
CA GLY A 139 -1.83 -9.80 -7.17
C GLY A 139 -2.51 -9.17 -5.94
N LEU A 140 -3.59 -8.42 -6.15
CA LEU A 140 -4.35 -7.83 -5.03
C LEU A 140 -5.05 -8.89 -4.17
N ARG A 141 -5.59 -9.96 -4.78
CA ARG A 141 -6.17 -11.10 -4.04
C ARG A 141 -5.10 -11.80 -3.20
N LEU A 142 -3.91 -12.02 -3.75
CA LEU A 142 -2.79 -12.62 -3.04
C LEU A 142 -2.40 -11.80 -1.80
N LEU A 143 -2.32 -10.47 -1.94
CA LEU A 143 -2.04 -9.58 -0.81
C LEU A 143 -3.11 -9.69 0.28
N LYS A 144 -4.39 -9.76 -0.08
CA LYS A 144 -5.47 -9.99 0.89
C LYS A 144 -5.34 -11.34 1.58
N LYS A 145 -4.98 -12.41 0.84
CA LYS A 145 -4.79 -13.76 1.38
C LYS A 145 -3.68 -13.83 2.43
N VAL A 146 -2.62 -13.03 2.30
CA VAL A 146 -1.55 -12.92 3.31
C VAL A 146 -1.86 -11.93 4.44
N GLY A 147 -3.09 -11.43 4.52
CA GLY A 147 -3.55 -10.56 5.61
C GLY A 147 -3.32 -9.06 5.41
N VAL A 148 -2.94 -8.61 4.22
CA VAL A 148 -2.84 -7.16 3.93
C VAL A 148 -4.23 -6.57 3.80
N HIS A 149 -4.49 -5.50 4.55
CA HIS A 149 -5.71 -4.73 4.42
C HIS A 149 -5.57 -3.71 3.29
N ILE A 150 -6.21 -3.97 2.14
CA ILE A 150 -6.20 -3.08 0.97
C ILE A 150 -7.55 -2.39 0.83
N THR A 151 -7.54 -1.06 0.75
CA THR A 151 -8.74 -0.24 0.56
C THR A 151 -8.50 0.93 -0.38
N VAL A 152 -9.58 1.51 -0.89
CA VAL A 152 -9.51 2.74 -1.70
C VAL A 152 -9.56 3.96 -0.78
N MET A 153 -8.73 4.97 -1.08
CA MET A 153 -8.68 6.21 -0.31
C MET A 153 -10.02 6.96 -0.37
N SER A 154 -10.54 7.29 0.81
CA SER A 154 -11.69 8.17 1.03
C SER A 154 -11.25 9.64 1.12
N TYR A 155 -12.22 10.55 1.23
CA TYR A 155 -11.95 11.96 1.52
C TYR A 155 -11.07 12.14 2.77
N LYS A 156 -11.34 11.38 3.83
CA LYS A 156 -10.58 11.46 5.09
C LYS A 156 -9.11 11.08 4.89
N ASP A 157 -8.85 10.07 4.05
CA ASP A 157 -7.48 9.63 3.76
C ASP A 157 -6.72 10.64 2.91
N PHE A 158 -7.37 11.27 1.91
CA PHE A 158 -6.75 12.37 1.16
C PHE A 158 -6.47 13.58 2.03
N PHE A 159 -7.41 13.93 2.91
CA PHE A 159 -7.24 15.02 3.87
C PHE A 159 -6.08 14.74 4.83
N TYR A 160 -6.00 13.53 5.39
CA TYR A 160 -4.89 13.10 6.24
C TYR A 160 -3.55 13.16 5.51
N CYS A 161 -3.50 12.70 4.26
CA CYS A 161 -2.26 12.74 3.48
C CYS A 161 -1.82 14.17 3.18
N TRP A 162 -2.77 15.05 2.86
CA TRP A 162 -2.51 16.48 2.69
C TRP A 162 -1.98 17.12 3.97
N GLN A 163 -2.48 16.69 5.13
CA GLN A 163 -2.03 17.21 6.41
C GLN A 163 -0.63 16.76 6.80
N THR A 164 -0.32 15.50 6.55
CA THR A 164 0.90 14.86 7.06
C THR A 164 2.07 14.99 6.09
N PHE A 165 1.82 14.87 4.78
CA PHE A 165 2.89 14.66 3.80
C PHE A 165 3.07 15.80 2.80
N VAL A 166 2.18 16.79 2.73
CA VAL A 166 2.25 17.83 1.70
C VAL A 166 2.76 19.12 2.30
N ALA A 167 3.63 19.84 1.59
CA ALA A 167 4.12 21.15 2.02
C ALA A 167 2.93 22.13 2.16
N GLN A 168 2.59 22.50 3.39
CA GLN A 168 1.35 23.20 3.70
C GLN A 168 1.48 24.72 3.65
N GLN A 169 0.69 25.33 2.77
CA GLN A 169 0.37 26.77 2.80
C GLN A 169 -1.14 27.02 2.73
N SER A 170 -1.97 25.98 2.60
CA SER A 170 -3.44 26.10 2.44
C SER A 170 -4.19 24.84 2.88
N LYS A 171 -5.48 24.99 3.18
CA LYS A 171 -6.40 23.88 3.44
C LYS A 171 -6.54 22.96 2.22
N PHE A 172 -6.81 21.67 2.45
CA PHE A 172 -7.11 20.73 1.38
C PHE A 172 -8.43 21.10 0.71
N LYS A 173 -8.43 21.21 -0.62
CA LYS A 173 -9.64 21.39 -1.42
C LYS A 173 -9.88 20.11 -2.22
N ALA A 174 -11.01 19.45 -1.98
CA ALA A 174 -11.43 18.31 -2.79
C ALA A 174 -11.53 18.73 -4.26
N TRP A 175 -11.11 17.85 -5.16
CA TRP A 175 -11.44 17.97 -6.57
C TRP A 175 -12.85 17.44 -6.84
N GLU A 176 -13.37 17.82 -7.99
CA GLU A 176 -14.67 17.35 -8.48
C GLU A 176 -14.75 15.82 -8.54
N ASP A 177 -15.90 15.28 -8.15
CA ASP A 177 -16.19 13.84 -8.09
C ASP A 177 -15.28 13.00 -7.18
N LEU A 178 -14.47 13.59 -6.29
CA LEU A 178 -13.58 12.83 -5.40
C LEU A 178 -14.32 11.69 -4.67
N HIS A 179 -15.45 12.02 -4.04
CA HIS A 179 -16.26 11.04 -3.29
C HIS A 179 -16.87 9.97 -4.21
N ARG A 180 -17.54 10.40 -5.29
CA ARG A 180 -18.17 9.50 -6.28
C ARG A 180 -17.15 8.51 -6.86
N ASN A 181 -15.95 8.98 -7.20
CA ASN A 181 -14.88 8.14 -7.71
C ASN A 181 -14.36 7.16 -6.66
N SER A 182 -14.21 7.60 -5.42
CA SER A 182 -13.78 6.76 -4.31
C SER A 182 -14.76 5.61 -4.08
N VAL A 183 -16.07 5.89 -4.02
CA VAL A 183 -17.12 4.86 -3.87
C VAL A 183 -17.09 3.86 -5.03
N ARG A 184 -16.99 4.35 -6.28
CA ARG A 184 -16.93 3.50 -7.47
C ARG A 184 -15.71 2.57 -7.45
N LEU A 185 -14.54 3.11 -7.15
CA LEU A 185 -13.29 2.35 -7.06
C LEU A 185 -13.34 1.35 -5.89
N ALA A 186 -13.90 1.72 -4.74
CA ALA A 186 -14.06 0.84 -3.60
C ALA A 186 -14.96 -0.36 -3.92
N ARG A 187 -16.09 -0.13 -4.59
CA ARG A 187 -16.97 -1.22 -5.08
C ARG A 187 -16.23 -2.15 -6.03
N LYS A 188 -15.44 -1.59 -6.95
CA LYS A 188 -14.62 -2.39 -7.88
C LYS A 188 -13.57 -3.22 -7.14
N LEU A 189 -12.84 -2.61 -6.19
CA LEU A 189 -11.85 -3.31 -5.38
C LEU A 189 -12.49 -4.44 -4.58
N ASN A 190 -13.66 -4.21 -3.97
CA ASN A 190 -14.36 -5.25 -3.22
C ASN A 190 -14.71 -6.47 -4.09
N ARG A 191 -15.17 -6.26 -5.33
CA ARG A 191 -15.40 -7.36 -6.30
C ARG A 191 -14.11 -8.10 -6.68
N ILE A 192 -13.00 -7.37 -6.82
CA ILE A 192 -11.69 -7.98 -7.09
C ILE A 192 -11.27 -8.87 -5.91
N LEU A 193 -11.46 -8.38 -4.69
CA LEU A 193 -11.04 -9.01 -3.46
C LEU A 193 -12.00 -10.10 -2.94
N GLN A 194 -13.18 -10.26 -3.54
CA GLN A 194 -14.06 -11.38 -3.22
C GLN A 194 -13.38 -12.70 -3.61
N PRO A 195 -13.51 -13.76 -2.79
CA PRO A 195 -13.15 -15.12 -3.20
C PRO A 195 -13.84 -15.43 -4.52
N CYS A 196 -13.12 -16.03 -5.46
CA CYS A 196 -13.77 -16.60 -6.63
C CYS A 196 -14.38 -17.92 -6.15
N ASP A 197 -15.70 -18.07 -6.18
CA ASP A 197 -16.41 -19.30 -5.78
C ASP A 197 -15.90 -20.56 -6.54
N THR A 198 -15.12 -20.37 -7.62
CA THR A 198 -14.51 -21.47 -8.39
C THR A 198 -13.25 -22.08 -7.76
N GLU A 199 -12.60 -21.46 -6.77
CA GLU A 199 -11.51 -22.13 -6.03
C GLU A 199 -12.09 -23.15 -5.04
N ASP A 200 -13.16 -22.79 -4.32
CA ASP A 200 -13.88 -23.71 -3.43
C ASP A 200 -14.49 -24.88 -4.22
N LEU A 201 -15.02 -24.63 -5.42
CA LEU A 201 -15.53 -25.70 -6.27
C LEU A 201 -14.40 -26.60 -6.81
N ARG A 202 -13.25 -26.06 -7.23
CA ARG A 202 -12.13 -26.89 -7.71
C ARG A 202 -11.52 -27.75 -6.60
N ASP A 203 -11.40 -27.20 -5.40
CA ASP A 203 -10.95 -27.96 -4.24
C ASP A 203 -12.02 -28.98 -3.80
N ALA A 204 -13.32 -28.65 -3.92
CA ALA A 204 -14.40 -29.60 -3.71
C ALA A 204 -14.42 -30.73 -4.77
N PHE A 205 -14.23 -30.42 -6.05
CA PHE A 205 -14.15 -31.44 -7.11
C PHE A 205 -12.92 -32.34 -6.92
N LYS A 206 -11.77 -31.77 -6.54
CA LYS A 206 -10.58 -32.56 -6.15
C LYS A 206 -10.82 -33.44 -4.92
N LEU A 207 -11.53 -32.95 -3.90
CA LEU A 207 -11.89 -33.74 -2.71
C LEU A 207 -12.92 -34.83 -3.04
N LEU A 208 -13.76 -34.61 -4.04
CA LEU A 208 -14.77 -35.56 -4.52
C LEU A 208 -14.24 -36.52 -5.61
N GLY A 209 -12.98 -36.38 -6.02
CA GLY A 209 -12.36 -37.25 -7.03
C GLY A 209 -12.96 -37.15 -8.44
N LEU A 210 -13.56 -35.99 -8.77
CA LEU A 210 -14.14 -35.67 -10.06
C LEU A 210 -13.21 -34.79 -10.91
#